data_AF-A0A7J6L7T5-F1
#
_entry.id   AF-A0A7J6L7T5-F1
#
_cell.length_a   1.000
_cell.length_b   1.000
_cell.length_c   1.000
_cell.angle_alpha   90.00
_cell.angle_beta   90.00
_cell.angle_gamma   90.00
#
_symmetry.space_group_name_H-M   'P 1'
#
loop_
_entity.id
_entity.type
_entity.pdbx_description
1 polymer ?
#
loop_
_entity_poly.entity_id
_entity_poly.type
_entity_poly.pdbx_seq_one_letter_code
_entity_poly.pdbx_strand_id
1 'polypeptide(L)'
;MPFVALTTNVQSILADPNKAASVMTDTVAEALGKPKKYLTVQIVPATGFVVGGEVASGVSVEIYSIGGGLKGPVVEAVYGALQKEYGVQAEHAVVRFQNLDPSEYAMNGKTFGAYSSQLTGYWESVRGMPRRAWDWSRRNKRWIIGGVAAGAVAVYWLRPYYQQFRELQSIVSEANRIMEEGEEGKGGEPKVSKRQKEHHARVMAMANNLILAGDSIDRLSVWLRQAYEDDIDTSIPRKLKALKGPEMAREKQRLFAELQKLCFSRMVTALIVLHMLLLTQRVVLSAGTARQYRCGEWRKRKGQSEGSSAEESSTERTSSELNAELAAYLKDVSDHLTSPLVLCLVDNASRESCGQRLPSPTSRETASGIESTIQTVVETALQGLFVTGSETPRSAMVVPPLEEGASEHNLAAETMDLVDSPHFDALLRESMRRACEKLSKHLCEGLSLDDDTKTVALAKTIPHVNKAIESSVLVKSESNAYLIQFNELDCIREFSDMIYYRSEEADNSRVSSEEGEPAGLEAIMQALAEAAEEERSSAKA
;
A
#
# COMPACT_ATOMS: atom_id res chain seq x y z
N MET A 1 -8.96 2.45 17.26
CA MET A 1 -9.04 3.03 18.62
C MET A 1 -9.22 4.51 18.47
N PRO A 2 -10.31 5.11 18.96
CA PRO A 2 -10.59 6.52 18.72
C PRO A 2 -10.02 7.43 19.82
N PHE A 3 -9.41 8.53 19.43
CA PHE A 3 -9.19 9.70 20.27
C PHE A 3 -10.07 10.83 19.77
N VAL A 4 -10.76 11.47 20.70
CA VAL A 4 -11.71 12.54 20.41
C VAL A 4 -11.25 13.79 21.14
N ALA A 5 -10.89 14.83 20.41
CA ALA A 5 -10.66 16.15 20.97
C ALA A 5 -11.89 17.02 20.72
N LEU A 6 -12.52 17.49 21.79
CA LEU A 6 -13.67 18.40 21.73
C LEU A 6 -13.23 19.77 22.23
N THR A 7 -13.06 20.71 21.31
CA THR A 7 -12.71 22.10 21.59
C THR A 7 -13.96 22.97 21.61
N THR A 8 -14.24 23.69 22.70
CA THR A 8 -15.50 24.45 22.82
C THR A 8 -15.44 25.65 23.78
N ASN A 9 -16.29 26.66 23.53
CA ASN A 9 -16.62 27.73 24.47
C ASN A 9 -18.04 27.61 25.07
N VAL A 10 -18.75 26.51 24.81
CA VAL A 10 -20.11 26.25 25.29
C VAL A 10 -20.11 25.92 26.79
N GLN A 11 -20.77 26.76 27.58
CA GLN A 11 -20.72 26.67 29.05
C GLN A 11 -21.33 25.39 29.62
N SER A 12 -22.36 24.81 28.98
CA SER A 12 -22.97 23.55 29.43
C SER A 12 -22.01 22.36 29.34
N ILE A 13 -21.07 22.38 28.38
CA ILE A 13 -20.01 21.36 28.25
C ILE A 13 -18.88 21.64 29.25
N LEU A 14 -18.49 22.91 29.41
CA LEU A 14 -17.40 23.31 30.31
C LEU A 14 -17.76 23.22 31.79
N ALA A 15 -19.05 23.28 32.13
CA ALA A 15 -19.54 23.12 33.50
C ALA A 15 -19.39 21.68 34.02
N ASP A 16 -19.48 20.67 33.15
CA ASP A 16 -19.21 19.27 33.50
C ASP A 16 -18.47 18.54 32.36
N PRO A 17 -17.14 18.74 32.26
CA PRO A 17 -16.32 18.12 31.23
C PRO A 17 -16.29 16.59 31.32
N ASN A 18 -16.52 16.02 32.51
CA ASN A 18 -16.52 14.58 32.71
C ASN A 18 -17.79 13.93 32.14
N LYS A 19 -18.96 14.57 32.33
CA LYS A 19 -20.18 14.17 31.65
C LYS A 19 -20.02 14.27 30.13
N ALA A 20 -19.43 15.36 29.65
CA ALA A 20 -19.16 15.54 28.21
C ALA A 20 -18.24 14.46 27.64
N ALA A 21 -17.14 14.14 28.34
CA ALA A 21 -16.25 13.06 27.94
C ALA A 21 -16.96 11.70 27.93
N SER A 22 -17.82 11.42 28.91
CA SER A 22 -18.59 10.17 28.98
C SER A 22 -19.61 10.06 27.85
N VAL A 23 -20.35 11.13 27.56
CA VAL A 23 -21.31 11.16 26.45
C VAL A 23 -20.59 10.94 25.13
N MET A 24 -19.49 11.65 24.87
CA MET A 24 -18.73 11.49 23.63
C MET A 24 -18.08 10.11 23.51
N THR A 25 -17.65 9.52 24.63
CA THR A 25 -17.17 8.13 24.65
C THR A 25 -18.25 7.17 24.20
N ASP A 26 -19.46 7.31 24.72
CA ASP A 26 -20.57 6.42 24.40
C ASP A 26 -21.02 6.59 22.95
N THR A 27 -21.24 7.83 22.54
CA THR A 27 -21.66 8.20 21.18
C THR A 27 -20.66 7.72 20.12
N VAL A 28 -19.37 7.99 20.30
CA VAL A 28 -18.36 7.65 19.30
C VAL A 28 -18.01 6.16 19.33
N ALA A 29 -18.07 5.51 20.49
CA ALA A 29 -17.88 4.06 20.59
C ALA A 29 -18.97 3.29 19.85
N GLU A 30 -20.23 3.67 20.07
CA GLU A 30 -21.39 3.08 19.39
C GLU A 30 -21.34 3.33 17.88
N ALA A 31 -21.13 4.58 17.47
CA ALA A 31 -21.10 4.95 16.05
C ALA A 31 -19.94 4.33 15.27
N LEU A 32 -18.79 4.08 15.91
CA LEU A 32 -17.64 3.41 15.28
C LEU A 32 -17.62 1.89 15.49
N GLY A 33 -18.56 1.32 16.25
CA GLY A 33 -18.58 -0.10 16.61
C GLY A 33 -17.34 -0.53 17.42
N LYS A 34 -16.79 0.34 18.27
CA LYS A 34 -15.53 0.10 18.99
C LYS A 34 -15.72 -0.01 20.49
N PRO A 35 -14.98 -0.88 21.20
CA PRO A 35 -15.07 -0.97 22.65
C PRO A 35 -14.69 0.35 23.34
N LYS A 36 -15.54 0.82 24.26
CA LYS A 36 -15.34 2.07 25.05
C LYS A 36 -13.96 2.16 25.72
N LYS A 37 -13.39 1.03 26.16
CA LYS A 37 -12.07 0.96 26.82
C LYS A 37 -10.88 1.43 25.97
N TYR A 38 -11.06 1.56 24.65
CA TYR A 38 -10.02 2.01 23.71
C TYR A 38 -10.27 3.42 23.19
N LEU A 39 -11.19 4.15 23.81
CA LEU A 39 -11.60 5.48 23.43
C LEU A 39 -11.09 6.47 24.47
N THR A 40 -10.39 7.49 23.99
CA THR A 40 -9.89 8.58 24.83
C THR A 40 -10.57 9.86 24.39
N VAL A 41 -11.16 10.60 25.32
CA VAL A 41 -11.78 11.90 25.04
C VAL A 41 -11.05 12.99 25.80
N GLN A 42 -10.72 14.06 25.09
CA GLN A 42 -10.16 15.28 25.64
C GLN A 42 -11.14 16.44 25.42
N ILE A 43 -11.52 17.14 26.47
CA ILE A 43 -12.31 18.38 26.38
C ILE A 43 -11.35 19.56 26.52
N VAL A 44 -11.34 20.46 25.54
CA VAL A 44 -10.45 21.63 25.46
C VAL A 44 -11.28 22.92 25.50
N PRO A 45 -11.09 23.80 26.49
CA PRO A 45 -11.79 25.08 26.52
C PRO A 45 -11.21 26.04 25.49
N ALA A 46 -12.08 26.72 24.74
CA ALA A 46 -11.73 27.78 23.79
C ALA A 46 -12.13 29.15 24.36
N THR A 47 -11.25 30.14 24.22
CA THR A 47 -11.51 31.53 24.66
C THR A 47 -12.47 32.28 23.73
N GLY A 48 -12.60 31.84 22.49
CA GLY A 48 -13.52 32.39 21.50
C GLY A 48 -13.73 31.40 20.35
N PHE A 49 -14.93 31.39 19.79
CA PHE A 49 -15.29 30.59 18.63
C PHE A 49 -16.03 31.51 17.66
N VAL A 50 -15.61 31.54 16.40
CA VAL A 50 -16.14 32.46 15.39
C VAL A 50 -16.60 31.64 14.19
N VAL A 51 -17.87 31.81 13.80
CA VAL A 51 -18.47 31.15 12.63
C VAL A 51 -19.01 32.24 11.72
N GLY A 52 -18.62 32.24 10.45
CA GLY A 52 -19.07 33.26 9.49
C GLY A 52 -18.65 34.70 9.81
N GLY A 53 -17.67 34.90 10.69
CA GLY A 53 -17.23 36.23 11.14
C GLY A 53 -17.91 36.73 12.42
N GLU A 54 -18.87 35.99 12.98
CA GLU A 54 -19.56 36.34 14.22
C GLU A 54 -19.12 35.44 15.38
N VAL A 55 -19.04 36.02 16.59
CA VAL A 55 -18.72 35.26 17.81
C VAL A 55 -19.90 34.36 18.16
N ALA A 56 -19.67 33.06 18.12
CA ALA A 56 -20.69 32.03 18.35
C ALA A 56 -20.34 31.16 19.56
N SER A 57 -21.35 30.46 20.11
CA SER A 57 -21.14 29.37 21.06
C SER A 57 -21.00 28.07 20.27
N GLY A 58 -19.77 27.63 20.05
CA GLY A 58 -19.47 26.55 19.10
C GLY A 58 -18.62 25.43 19.66
N VAL A 59 -18.58 24.34 18.89
CA VAL A 59 -17.88 23.10 19.21
C VAL A 59 -17.09 22.62 17.99
N SER A 60 -15.82 22.30 18.16
CA SER A 60 -15.04 21.56 17.17
C SER A 60 -14.72 20.19 17.75
N VAL A 61 -15.13 19.12 17.06
CA VAL A 61 -14.86 17.73 17.42
C VAL A 61 -13.89 17.15 16.41
N GLU A 62 -12.70 16.77 16.86
CA GLU A 62 -11.71 16.06 16.05
C GLU A 62 -11.61 14.62 16.50
N ILE A 63 -11.92 13.68 15.60
CA ILE A 63 -11.91 12.25 15.86
C ILE A 63 -10.74 11.63 15.10
N TYR A 64 -9.78 11.10 15.84
CA TYR A 64 -8.61 10.39 15.34
C TYR A 64 -8.80 8.91 15.59
N SER A 65 -8.82 8.07 14.56
CA SER A 65 -9.09 6.66 14.79
C SER A 65 -8.46 5.77 13.74
N ILE A 66 -7.87 4.66 14.18
CA ILE A 66 -7.51 3.54 13.29
C ILE A 66 -8.78 2.88 12.76
N GLY A 67 -9.04 3.03 11.46
CA GLY A 67 -10.23 2.53 10.77
C GLY A 67 -11.51 3.31 11.10
N GLY A 68 -12.46 3.29 10.18
CA GLY A 68 -13.67 4.13 10.22
C GLY A 68 -13.54 5.34 9.29
N GLY A 69 -14.48 6.26 9.37
CA GLY A 69 -14.48 7.46 8.54
C GLY A 69 -15.59 8.42 8.97
N LEU A 70 -15.55 9.64 8.45
CA LEU A 70 -16.64 10.60 8.57
C LEU A 70 -17.81 10.15 7.67
N LYS A 71 -18.52 9.08 8.06
CA LYS A 71 -19.73 8.59 7.39
C LYS A 71 -20.97 9.05 8.16
N GLY A 72 -22.13 9.08 7.49
CA GLY A 72 -23.43 9.51 8.03
C GLY A 72 -23.67 9.12 9.50
N PRO A 73 -23.50 7.85 9.91
CA PRO A 73 -23.78 7.43 11.29
C PRO A 73 -22.93 8.10 12.37
N VAL A 74 -21.64 8.39 12.10
CA VAL A 74 -20.74 9.03 13.07
C VAL A 74 -21.05 10.52 13.19
N VAL A 75 -21.36 11.15 12.06
CA VAL A 75 -21.72 12.56 11.98
C VAL A 75 -23.06 12.79 12.69
N GLU A 76 -24.09 12.03 12.31
CA GLU A 76 -25.42 12.11 12.90
C GLU A 76 -25.41 11.83 14.40
N ALA A 77 -24.65 10.82 14.85
CA ALA A 77 -24.55 10.50 16.27
C ALA A 77 -23.91 11.64 17.07
N VAL A 78 -22.82 12.24 16.56
CA VAL A 78 -22.10 13.32 17.25
C VAL A 78 -22.94 14.60 17.28
N TYR A 79 -23.51 15.03 16.15
CA TYR A 79 -24.39 16.21 16.12
C TYR A 79 -25.66 15.99 16.96
N GLY A 80 -26.26 14.80 16.90
CA GLY A 80 -27.42 14.44 17.71
C GLY A 80 -27.12 14.48 19.21
N ALA A 81 -25.95 13.98 19.64
CA ALA A 81 -25.53 14.05 21.04
C ALA A 81 -25.26 15.50 21.49
N LEU A 82 -24.62 16.31 20.65
CA LEU A 82 -24.35 17.74 20.93
C LEU A 82 -25.65 18.54 21.07
N GLN A 83 -26.62 18.31 20.20
CA GLN A 83 -27.92 18.98 20.26
C GLN A 83 -28.74 18.51 21.47
N LYS A 84 -28.84 17.20 21.69
CA LYS A 84 -29.67 16.61 22.75
C LYS A 84 -29.16 16.90 24.16
N GLU A 85 -27.86 16.77 24.39
CA GLU A 85 -27.29 16.86 25.74
C GLU A 85 -26.80 18.27 26.10
N TYR A 86 -26.45 19.08 25.10
CA TYR A 86 -25.80 20.39 25.31
C TYR A 86 -26.46 21.55 24.58
N GLY A 87 -27.49 21.30 23.77
CA GLY A 87 -28.24 22.34 23.05
C GLY A 87 -27.45 23.02 21.92
N VAL A 88 -26.39 22.39 21.43
CA VAL A 88 -25.55 22.96 20.37
C VAL A 88 -26.20 22.69 19.01
N GLN A 89 -26.48 23.77 18.27
CA GLN A 89 -27.02 23.66 16.91
C GLN A 89 -25.94 23.19 15.93
N ALA A 90 -26.35 22.47 14.88
CA ALA A 90 -25.42 21.92 13.89
C ALA A 90 -24.57 22.99 13.20
N GLU A 91 -25.13 24.19 12.96
CA GLU A 91 -24.44 25.35 12.39
C GLU A 91 -23.29 25.90 13.26
N HIS A 92 -23.28 25.57 14.56
CA HIS A 92 -22.22 25.98 15.49
C HIS A 92 -21.26 24.84 15.85
N ALA A 93 -21.41 23.68 15.23
CA ALA A 93 -20.53 22.54 15.46
C ALA A 93 -19.80 22.14 14.17
N VAL A 94 -18.54 21.73 14.32
CA VAL A 94 -17.71 21.20 13.22
C VAL A 94 -17.14 19.87 13.67
N VAL A 95 -17.31 18.83 12.87
CA VAL A 95 -16.77 17.50 13.14
C VAL A 95 -15.77 17.11 12.07
N ARG A 96 -14.56 16.75 12.49
CA ARG A 96 -13.48 16.27 11.63
C ARG A 96 -13.13 14.84 12.01
N PHE A 97 -12.83 14.00 11.02
CA PHE A 97 -12.32 12.66 11.24
C PHE A 97 -10.99 12.49 10.51
N GLN A 98 -10.00 11.93 11.21
CA GLN A 98 -8.74 11.51 10.66
C GLN A 98 -8.57 10.01 10.86
N ASN A 99 -8.50 9.28 9.75
CA ASN A 99 -8.14 7.87 9.78
C ASN A 99 -6.63 7.76 10.01
N LEU A 100 -6.23 7.07 11.08
CA LEU A 100 -4.82 6.91 11.46
C LEU A 100 -4.30 5.54 11.06
N ASP A 101 -3.05 5.49 10.62
CA ASP A 101 -2.36 4.22 10.40
C ASP A 101 -2.11 3.52 11.76
N PRO A 102 -2.33 2.20 11.89
CA PRO A 102 -2.03 1.45 13.10
C PRO A 102 -0.57 1.59 13.60
N SER A 103 0.38 1.91 12.72
CA SER A 103 1.79 2.10 13.06
C SER A 103 2.09 3.49 13.63
N GLU A 104 1.27 4.50 13.34
CA GLU A 104 1.40 5.88 13.81
C GLU A 104 0.73 6.12 15.16
N TYR A 105 0.01 5.12 15.66
CA TYR A 105 -0.77 5.23 16.87
C TYR A 105 -0.34 4.18 17.88
N ALA A 106 0.04 4.62 19.08
CA ALA A 106 0.59 3.78 20.13
C ALA A 106 -0.18 3.93 21.45
N MET A 107 -0.35 2.82 22.16
CA MET A 107 -0.92 2.81 23.50
C MET A 107 -0.17 1.76 24.33
N ASN A 108 0.06 2.01 25.62
CA ASN A 108 0.83 1.12 26.49
C ASN A 108 2.25 0.79 25.96
N GLY A 109 2.91 1.78 25.33
CA GLY A 109 4.31 1.67 24.89
C GLY A 109 4.55 0.82 23.64
N LYS A 110 3.51 0.45 22.89
CA LYS A 110 3.63 -0.27 21.61
C LYS A 110 2.69 0.31 20.57
N THR A 111 3.13 0.31 19.31
CA THR A 111 2.27 0.66 18.16
C THR A 111 1.36 -0.51 17.82
N PHE A 112 0.20 -0.23 17.25
CA PHE A 112 -0.76 -1.29 16.90
C PHE A 112 -0.31 -2.15 15.70
N GLY A 113 0.60 -1.64 14.86
CA GLY A 113 1.26 -2.41 13.81
C GLY A 113 2.10 -3.60 14.30
N ALA A 114 2.59 -3.57 15.55
CA ALA A 114 3.41 -4.66 16.11
C ALA A 114 2.59 -5.87 16.61
N TYR A 115 1.27 -5.74 16.78
CA TYR A 115 0.41 -6.81 17.30
C TYR A 115 -0.10 -7.79 16.23
N SER A 116 -0.15 -7.38 14.96
CA SER A 116 -0.59 -8.22 13.84
C SER A 116 0.46 -9.25 13.40
N SER A 117 1.75 -8.92 13.56
CA SER A 117 2.88 -9.74 13.10
C SER A 117 3.20 -10.97 13.98
N GLN A 118 2.81 -10.95 15.27
CA GLN A 118 3.03 -12.09 16.18
C GLN A 118 2.00 -13.22 16.02
N LEU A 119 0.84 -12.95 15.39
CA LEU A 119 -0.25 -13.92 15.26
C LEU A 119 -0.15 -14.75 13.97
N THR A 120 0.41 -14.22 12.87
CA THR A 120 0.60 -14.95 11.60
C THR A 120 1.61 -16.09 11.73
N GLY A 121 2.67 -15.93 12.53
CA GLY A 121 3.68 -16.96 12.77
C GLY A 121 3.18 -18.23 13.49
N TYR A 122 2.07 -18.16 14.24
CA TYR A 122 1.53 -19.32 14.96
C TYR A 122 0.65 -20.22 14.07
N TRP A 123 0.03 -19.66 13.02
CA TRP A 123 -0.87 -20.39 12.12
C TRP A 123 -0.13 -21.21 11.04
N GLU A 124 1.08 -20.81 10.67
CA GLU A 124 1.95 -21.57 9.77
C GLU A 124 2.46 -22.88 10.40
N SER A 125 2.67 -22.89 11.73
CA SER A 125 3.06 -24.09 12.48
C SER A 125 1.98 -25.17 12.50
N VAL A 126 0.70 -24.79 12.49
CA VAL A 126 -0.44 -25.72 12.56
C VAL A 126 -0.81 -26.31 11.19
N ARG A 127 -0.57 -25.58 10.10
CA ARG A 127 -0.86 -26.05 8.72
C ARG A 127 0.19 -27.01 8.15
N GLY A 128 1.40 -27.06 8.74
CA GLY A 128 2.50 -27.89 8.28
C GLY A 128 2.47 -29.37 8.71
N MET A 129 1.45 -29.85 9.43
CA MET A 129 1.45 -31.22 9.95
C MET A 129 1.16 -32.27 8.85
N PRO A 130 2.06 -33.24 8.59
CA PRO A 130 1.86 -34.23 7.53
C PRO A 130 0.67 -35.16 7.82
N ARG A 131 -0.16 -35.45 6.80
CA ARG A 131 -1.37 -36.31 6.89
C ARG A 131 -1.18 -37.66 7.61
N ARG A 132 0.04 -38.22 7.62
CA ARG A 132 0.36 -39.48 8.33
C ARG A 132 0.40 -39.34 9.86
N ALA A 133 0.75 -38.17 10.39
CA ALA A 133 0.70 -37.89 11.83
C ALA A 133 -0.75 -37.75 12.32
N TRP A 134 -1.64 -37.26 11.46
CA TRP A 134 -3.07 -37.13 11.73
C TRP A 134 -3.78 -38.50 11.81
N ASP A 135 -3.41 -39.43 10.92
CA ASP A 135 -3.96 -40.80 10.92
C ASP A 135 -3.41 -41.68 12.05
N TRP A 136 -2.17 -41.41 12.51
CA TRP A 136 -1.58 -42.05 13.68
C TRP A 136 -2.26 -41.59 14.98
N SER A 137 -2.55 -40.29 15.11
CA SER A 137 -3.26 -39.68 16.24
C SER A 137 -4.68 -40.27 16.45
N ARG A 138 -5.41 -40.53 15.35
CA ARG A 138 -6.75 -41.14 15.42
C ARG A 138 -6.76 -42.58 15.97
N ARG A 139 -5.66 -43.33 15.85
CA ARG A 139 -5.59 -44.76 16.25
C ARG A 139 -5.21 -44.99 17.70
N ASN A 140 -4.55 -44.03 18.37
CA ASN A 140 -4.03 -44.18 19.73
C ASN A 140 -4.78 -43.33 20.79
N LYS A 141 -6.12 -43.43 20.82
CA LYS A 141 -7.03 -42.66 21.71
C LYS A 141 -6.73 -42.75 23.22
N ARG A 142 -5.98 -43.75 23.69
CA ARG A 142 -5.74 -43.97 25.14
C ARG A 142 -4.63 -43.10 25.75
N TRP A 143 -3.79 -42.43 24.96
CA TRP A 143 -2.69 -41.60 25.47
C TRP A 143 -3.05 -40.11 25.63
N ILE A 144 -4.24 -39.67 25.22
CA ILE A 144 -4.65 -38.25 25.25
C ILE A 144 -5.20 -37.80 26.61
N ILE A 145 -5.48 -38.71 27.56
CA ILE A 145 -5.96 -38.33 28.89
C ILE A 145 -4.87 -37.61 29.71
N GLY A 146 -3.58 -37.80 29.39
CA GLY A 146 -2.48 -37.03 30.00
C GLY A 146 -2.30 -35.61 29.43
N GLY A 147 -2.81 -35.33 28.22
CA GLY A 147 -2.61 -34.04 27.53
C GLY A 147 -3.69 -32.98 27.79
N VAL A 148 -4.85 -33.38 28.33
CA VAL A 148 -6.00 -32.48 28.53
C VAL A 148 -5.78 -31.50 29.69
N ALA A 149 -4.87 -31.80 30.62
CA ALA A 149 -4.52 -30.89 31.72
C ALA A 149 -3.73 -29.63 31.25
N ALA A 150 -2.97 -29.73 30.15
CA ALA A 150 -2.23 -28.59 29.60
C ALA A 150 -3.09 -27.66 28.72
N GLY A 151 -4.13 -28.21 28.07
CA GLY A 151 -5.05 -27.45 27.22
C GLY A 151 -6.00 -26.53 27.99
N ALA A 152 -6.42 -26.93 29.20
CA ALA A 152 -7.34 -26.13 30.01
C ALA A 152 -6.74 -24.81 30.52
N VAL A 153 -5.42 -24.77 30.75
CA VAL A 153 -4.70 -23.56 31.17
C VAL A 153 -4.50 -22.60 29.99
N ALA A 154 -4.24 -23.13 28.78
CA ALA A 154 -4.09 -22.33 27.56
C ALA A 154 -5.42 -21.70 27.11
N VAL A 155 -6.54 -22.44 27.25
CA VAL A 155 -7.88 -21.92 26.90
C VAL A 155 -8.37 -20.85 27.89
N TYR A 156 -7.97 -20.92 29.16
CA TYR A 156 -8.30 -19.88 30.14
C TYR A 156 -7.51 -18.57 29.90
N TRP A 157 -6.28 -18.65 29.39
CA TRP A 157 -5.45 -17.49 29.02
C TRP A 157 -5.77 -16.88 27.65
N LEU A 158 -6.28 -17.68 26.70
CA LEU A 158 -6.61 -17.23 25.34
C LEU A 158 -8.08 -16.82 25.14
N ARG A 159 -8.89 -16.87 26.20
CA ARG A 159 -10.29 -16.41 26.19
C ARG A 159 -10.48 -14.95 25.70
N PRO A 160 -9.56 -13.98 25.95
CA PRO A 160 -9.66 -12.63 25.39
C PRO A 160 -9.32 -12.56 23.88
N TYR A 161 -8.46 -13.46 23.40
CA TYR A 161 -8.00 -13.51 22.00
C TYR A 161 -9.00 -14.19 21.08
N TYR A 162 -9.76 -15.16 21.60
CA TYR A 162 -10.80 -15.87 20.84
C TYR A 162 -12.03 -15.00 20.53
N GLN A 163 -12.29 -13.96 21.33
CA GLN A 163 -13.37 -12.99 21.05
C GLN A 163 -12.97 -12.01 19.94
N GLN A 164 -11.71 -11.57 19.88
CA GLN A 164 -11.18 -10.68 18.82
C GLN A 164 -11.00 -11.37 17.46
N PHE A 165 -10.73 -12.69 17.44
CA PHE A 165 -10.65 -13.45 16.20
C PHE A 165 -12.01 -13.62 15.52
N ARG A 166 -13.09 -13.66 16.33
CA ARG A 166 -14.46 -13.62 15.84
C ARG A 166 -14.82 -12.26 15.23
N GLU A 167 -14.17 -11.17 15.67
CA GLU A 167 -14.39 -9.81 15.16
C GLU A 167 -13.64 -9.54 13.85
N LEU A 168 -12.47 -10.12 13.59
CA LEU A 168 -11.78 -10.00 12.29
C LEU A 168 -12.40 -10.91 11.21
N GLN A 169 -12.82 -12.11 11.59
CA GLN A 169 -13.69 -12.90 10.72
C GLN A 169 -15.05 -12.24 10.57
N SER A 170 -15.59 -11.56 11.59
CA SER A 170 -16.80 -10.78 11.41
C SER A 170 -16.57 -9.57 10.55
N ILE A 171 -15.44 -8.84 10.56
CA ILE A 171 -15.21 -7.67 9.69
C ILE A 171 -14.96 -8.07 8.23
N VAL A 172 -14.30 -9.20 7.98
CA VAL A 172 -14.15 -9.75 6.62
C VAL A 172 -15.45 -10.41 6.16
N SER A 173 -16.18 -11.08 7.06
CA SER A 173 -17.52 -11.58 6.76
C SER A 173 -18.57 -10.47 6.72
N GLU A 174 -18.35 -9.31 7.36
CA GLU A 174 -19.23 -8.13 7.37
C GLU A 174 -18.89 -7.23 6.19
N ALA A 175 -17.65 -7.19 5.72
CA ALA A 175 -17.34 -6.62 4.41
C ALA A 175 -17.96 -7.48 3.30
N ASN A 176 -17.93 -8.81 3.44
CA ASN A 176 -18.69 -9.72 2.56
C ASN A 176 -20.21 -9.65 2.81
N ARG A 177 -20.68 -9.43 4.05
CA ARG A 177 -22.11 -9.30 4.40
C ARG A 177 -22.66 -7.91 4.06
N ILE A 178 -21.87 -6.85 4.04
CA ILE A 178 -22.25 -5.51 3.56
C ILE A 178 -22.26 -5.49 2.03
N MET A 179 -21.44 -6.33 1.38
CA MET A 179 -21.62 -6.66 -0.04
C MET A 179 -22.87 -7.52 -0.30
N GLU A 180 -23.33 -8.36 0.65
CA GLU A 180 -24.58 -9.13 0.56
C GLU A 180 -25.84 -8.39 1.10
N GLU A 181 -25.72 -7.46 2.05
CA GLU A 181 -26.83 -6.71 2.71
C GLU A 181 -27.09 -5.35 2.06
N GLY A 182 -26.25 -4.94 1.11
CA GLY A 182 -26.66 -4.01 0.06
C GLY A 182 -27.70 -4.59 -0.91
N GLU A 183 -28.03 -5.89 -0.81
CA GLU A 183 -29.00 -6.59 -1.67
C GLU A 183 -30.38 -6.86 -1.05
N GLU A 184 -30.82 -6.15 0.00
CA GLU A 184 -32.25 -6.14 0.34
C GLU A 184 -33.02 -5.08 -0.46
N GLY A 185 -32.86 -5.17 -1.78
CA GLY A 185 -33.55 -4.36 -2.77
C GLY A 185 -33.73 -5.13 -4.07
N LYS A 186 -34.20 -6.39 -4.00
CA LYS A 186 -34.58 -7.23 -5.15
C LYS A 186 -33.67 -7.10 -6.39
N GLY A 187 -32.56 -7.84 -6.42
CA GLY A 187 -32.04 -8.41 -7.66
C GLY A 187 -30.57 -8.20 -7.98
N GLY A 188 -29.73 -9.16 -7.56
CA GLY A 188 -28.64 -9.71 -8.36
C GLY A 188 -27.25 -9.09 -8.16
N GLU A 189 -26.37 -9.85 -7.49
CA GLU A 189 -24.95 -9.53 -7.35
C GLU A 189 -24.37 -9.08 -8.69
N PRO A 190 -23.52 -8.04 -8.77
CA PRO A 190 -22.70 -7.81 -9.94
C PRO A 190 -21.71 -8.98 -10.03
N LYS A 191 -22.14 -10.04 -10.72
CA LYS A 191 -21.36 -11.25 -10.95
C LYS A 191 -20.18 -10.87 -11.84
N VAL A 192 -19.03 -10.55 -11.22
CA VAL A 192 -17.74 -10.45 -11.92
C VAL A 192 -17.63 -11.68 -12.82
N SER A 193 -17.72 -11.44 -14.13
CA SER A 193 -17.99 -12.55 -15.05
C SER A 193 -16.80 -13.50 -15.03
N LYS A 194 -17.06 -14.81 -15.16
CA LYS A 194 -15.99 -15.82 -15.28
C LYS A 194 -15.00 -15.42 -16.40
N ARG A 195 -15.52 -14.83 -17.47
CA ARG A 195 -14.75 -14.30 -18.61
C ARG A 195 -13.81 -13.15 -18.24
N GLN A 196 -14.24 -12.27 -17.34
CA GLN A 196 -13.45 -11.14 -16.85
C GLN A 196 -12.32 -11.62 -15.93
N LYS A 197 -12.59 -12.56 -15.03
CA LYS A 197 -11.55 -13.21 -14.20
C LYS A 197 -10.51 -13.92 -15.05
N GLU A 198 -10.95 -14.66 -16.07
CA GLU A 198 -10.06 -15.32 -17.03
C GLU A 198 -9.26 -14.32 -17.88
N HIS A 199 -9.83 -13.15 -18.21
CA HIS A 199 -9.11 -12.09 -18.91
C HIS A 199 -8.00 -11.50 -18.05
N HIS A 200 -8.33 -11.12 -16.80
CA HIS A 200 -7.34 -10.59 -15.87
C HIS A 200 -6.20 -11.57 -15.61
N ALA A 201 -6.52 -12.85 -15.40
CA ALA A 201 -5.52 -13.90 -15.19
C ALA A 201 -4.56 -14.05 -16.40
N ARG A 202 -5.07 -13.95 -17.64
CA ARG A 202 -4.22 -13.98 -18.84
C ARG A 202 -3.29 -12.77 -18.93
N VAL A 203 -3.79 -11.58 -18.61
CA VAL A 203 -2.98 -10.35 -18.59
C VAL A 203 -1.88 -10.45 -17.53
N MET A 204 -2.21 -10.92 -16.33
CA MET A 204 -1.23 -11.06 -15.25
C MET A 204 -0.15 -12.09 -15.55
N ALA A 205 -0.48 -13.16 -16.29
CA ALA A 205 0.51 -14.09 -16.83
C ALA A 205 1.40 -13.44 -17.90
N MET A 206 0.84 -12.59 -18.76
CA MET A 206 1.58 -11.87 -19.82
C MET A 206 2.55 -10.83 -19.27
N ALA A 207 2.23 -10.17 -18.16
CA ALA A 207 3.10 -9.21 -17.50
C ALA A 207 4.50 -9.78 -17.20
N ASN A 208 4.58 -11.06 -16.80
CA ASN A 208 5.85 -11.74 -16.51
C ASN A 208 6.71 -11.84 -17.77
N ASN A 209 6.08 -12.18 -18.88
CA ASN A 209 6.76 -12.35 -20.15
C ASN A 209 7.22 -10.99 -20.72
N LEU A 210 6.48 -9.91 -20.45
CA LEU A 210 6.83 -8.57 -20.92
C LEU A 210 8.14 -8.07 -20.31
N ILE A 211 8.40 -8.32 -19.02
CA ILE A 211 9.68 -7.98 -18.37
C ILE A 211 10.84 -8.78 -18.96
N LEU A 212 10.59 -10.05 -19.24
CA LEU A 212 11.57 -10.96 -19.81
C LEU A 212 11.78 -10.77 -21.32
N ALA A 213 10.83 -10.15 -22.03
CA ALA A 213 10.94 -9.84 -23.45
C ALA A 213 11.55 -8.45 -23.68
N GLY A 214 11.27 -7.49 -22.79
CA GLY A 214 11.83 -6.14 -22.84
C GLY A 214 13.33 -6.08 -22.55
N ASP A 215 13.93 -4.92 -22.77
CA ASP A 215 15.36 -4.64 -22.57
C ASP A 215 15.64 -3.87 -21.26
N SER A 216 14.63 -3.66 -20.40
CA SER A 216 14.75 -2.86 -19.17
C SER A 216 15.77 -3.45 -18.19
N ILE A 217 15.77 -4.77 -18.00
CA ILE A 217 16.78 -5.47 -17.17
C ILE A 217 18.17 -5.32 -17.78
N ASP A 218 18.28 -5.42 -19.10
CA ASP A 218 19.56 -5.30 -19.82
C ASP A 218 20.12 -3.88 -19.69
N ARG A 219 19.27 -2.85 -19.86
CA ARG A 219 19.62 -1.43 -19.67
C ARG A 219 20.07 -1.13 -18.24
N LEU A 220 19.32 -1.60 -17.25
CA LEU A 220 19.71 -1.48 -15.84
C LEU A 220 21.06 -2.16 -15.56
N SER A 221 21.27 -3.37 -16.09
CA SER A 221 22.53 -4.11 -15.95
C SER A 221 23.72 -3.40 -16.61
N VAL A 222 23.53 -2.82 -17.79
CA VAL A 222 24.56 -2.04 -18.50
C VAL A 222 24.89 -0.76 -17.74
N TRP A 223 23.88 -0.01 -17.31
CA TRP A 223 24.08 1.23 -16.57
C TRP A 223 24.81 0.97 -15.24
N LEU A 224 24.38 -0.03 -14.46
CA LEU A 224 25.04 -0.39 -13.19
C LEU A 224 26.47 -0.87 -13.39
N ARG A 225 26.80 -1.51 -14.52
CA ARG A 225 28.20 -1.82 -14.84
C ARG A 225 28.98 -0.53 -15.11
N GLN A 226 28.50 0.31 -16.03
CA GLN A 226 29.18 1.56 -16.38
C GLN A 226 29.37 2.51 -15.19
N ALA A 227 28.39 2.61 -14.30
CA ALA A 227 28.43 3.50 -13.14
C ALA A 227 29.40 3.04 -12.03
N TYR A 228 29.85 1.78 -12.05
CA TYR A 228 30.58 1.16 -10.94
C TYR A 228 31.87 0.42 -11.34
N GLU A 229 32.02 -0.03 -12.59
CA GLU A 229 33.15 -0.85 -13.07
C GLU A 229 34.50 -0.16 -12.88
N ASP A 230 34.58 1.13 -13.20
CA ASP A 230 35.79 1.92 -13.01
C ASP A 230 36.24 1.96 -11.54
N ASP A 231 35.31 2.10 -10.60
CA ASP A 231 35.66 2.18 -9.19
C ASP A 231 35.89 0.81 -8.54
N ILE A 232 34.95 -0.12 -8.73
CA ILE A 232 34.91 -1.43 -8.08
C ILE A 232 35.97 -2.38 -8.67
N ASP A 233 36.09 -2.45 -9.99
CA ASP A 233 36.88 -3.49 -10.65
C ASP A 233 38.30 -3.03 -10.99
N THR A 234 38.52 -1.72 -11.18
CA THR A 234 39.83 -1.20 -11.58
C THR A 234 40.48 -0.24 -10.58
N SER A 235 39.87 0.90 -10.27
CA SER A 235 40.47 1.99 -9.48
C SER A 235 40.85 1.56 -8.06
N ILE A 236 39.88 1.06 -7.28
CA ILE A 236 40.10 0.68 -5.89
C ILE A 236 41.04 -0.54 -5.77
N PRO A 237 40.86 -1.63 -6.54
CA PRO A 237 41.79 -2.76 -6.51
C PRO A 237 43.23 -2.38 -6.89
N ARG A 238 43.43 -1.45 -7.85
CA ARG A 238 44.77 -0.94 -8.20
C ARG A 238 45.39 -0.16 -7.04
N LYS A 239 44.62 0.74 -6.39
CA LYS A 239 45.09 1.48 -5.21
C LYS A 239 45.44 0.52 -4.07
N LEU A 240 44.61 -0.48 -3.81
CA LEU A 240 44.87 -1.51 -2.78
C LEU A 240 46.16 -2.29 -3.05
N LYS A 241 46.47 -2.63 -4.30
CA LYS A 241 47.72 -3.33 -4.68
C LYS A 241 48.95 -2.43 -4.61
N ALA A 242 48.79 -1.12 -4.82
CA ALA A 242 49.88 -0.15 -4.83
C ALA A 242 50.31 0.34 -3.43
N LEU A 243 49.48 0.11 -2.40
CA LEU A 243 49.74 0.58 -1.04
C LEU A 243 51.02 -0.01 -0.42
N LYS A 244 51.91 0.86 0.05
CA LYS A 244 53.16 0.52 0.77
C LYS A 244 53.41 1.55 1.88
N GLY A 245 54.15 1.16 2.92
CA GLY A 245 54.61 2.06 3.98
C GLY A 245 53.78 2.05 5.28
N PRO A 246 54.13 2.92 6.25
CA PRO A 246 53.58 2.90 7.61
C PRO A 246 52.11 3.34 7.71
N GLU A 247 51.59 4.14 6.77
CA GLU A 247 50.18 4.57 6.74
C GLU A 247 49.23 3.56 6.05
N MET A 248 49.78 2.42 5.59
CA MET A 248 49.06 1.43 4.77
C MET A 248 47.80 0.88 5.45
N ALA A 249 47.83 0.65 6.77
CA ALA A 249 46.68 0.09 7.48
C ALA A 249 45.45 1.00 7.43
N ARG A 250 45.66 2.31 7.62
CA ARG A 250 44.57 3.31 7.62
C ARG A 250 43.98 3.48 6.23
N GLU A 251 44.84 3.62 5.21
CA GLU A 251 44.39 3.81 3.84
C GLU A 251 43.74 2.55 3.26
N LYS A 252 44.23 1.36 3.64
CA LYS A 252 43.59 0.09 3.32
C LYS A 252 42.18 0.01 3.89
N GLN A 253 41.98 0.37 5.17
CA GLN A 253 40.66 0.35 5.80
C GLN A 253 39.69 1.34 5.11
N ARG A 254 40.19 2.53 4.75
CA ARG A 254 39.42 3.52 3.99
C ARG A 254 38.97 2.98 2.62
N LEU A 255 39.89 2.40 1.84
CA LEU A 255 39.58 1.84 0.53
C LEU A 255 38.60 0.66 0.61
N PHE A 256 38.70 -0.18 1.65
CA PHE A 256 37.71 -1.25 1.88
C PHE A 256 36.33 -0.71 2.26
N ALA A 257 36.26 0.37 3.05
CA ALA A 257 34.99 1.02 3.37
C ALA A 257 34.35 1.66 2.12
N GLU A 258 35.16 2.27 1.26
CA GLU A 258 34.70 2.82 -0.03
C GLU A 258 34.21 1.71 -0.96
N LEU A 259 34.97 0.62 -1.09
CA LEU A 259 34.57 -0.54 -1.89
C LEU A 259 33.26 -1.16 -1.38
N GLN A 260 33.14 -1.34 -0.07
CA GLN A 260 31.92 -1.86 0.56
C GLN A 260 30.73 -0.95 0.28
N LYS A 261 30.89 0.36 0.46
CA LYS A 261 29.85 1.36 0.18
C LYS A 261 29.37 1.23 -1.28
N LEU A 262 30.29 1.18 -2.24
CA LEU A 262 29.95 1.10 -3.66
C LEU A 262 29.24 -0.22 -4.01
N CYS A 263 29.72 -1.36 -3.51
CA CYS A 263 29.10 -2.66 -3.79
C CYS A 263 27.68 -2.75 -3.23
N PHE A 264 27.46 -2.27 -2.00
CA PHE A 264 26.12 -2.23 -1.40
C PHE A 264 25.23 -1.18 -2.07
N SER A 265 25.77 -0.05 -2.52
CA SER A 265 25.00 0.96 -3.26
C SER A 265 24.50 0.40 -4.58
N ARG A 266 25.38 -0.26 -5.35
CA ARG A 266 25.03 -0.97 -6.60
C ARG A 266 23.93 -2.00 -6.38
N MET A 267 24.01 -2.76 -5.29
CA MET A 267 23.01 -3.76 -4.89
C MET A 267 21.65 -3.13 -4.59
N VAL A 268 21.63 -2.08 -3.76
CA VAL A 268 20.39 -1.39 -3.36
C VAL A 268 19.72 -0.75 -4.57
N THR A 269 20.49 -0.06 -5.42
CA THR A 269 19.99 0.53 -6.67
C THR A 269 19.38 -0.54 -7.58
N ALA A 270 20.06 -1.68 -7.76
CA ALA A 270 19.54 -2.79 -8.57
C ALA A 270 18.21 -3.32 -8.04
N LEU A 271 18.10 -3.54 -6.73
CA LEU A 271 16.87 -4.03 -6.10
C LEU A 271 15.73 -3.04 -6.26
N ILE A 272 15.93 -1.77 -5.88
CA ILE A 272 14.90 -0.73 -5.90
C ILE A 272 14.34 -0.57 -7.32
N VAL A 273 15.21 -0.36 -8.32
CA VAL A 273 14.78 -0.12 -9.69
C VAL A 273 14.06 -1.35 -10.26
N LEU A 274 14.58 -2.57 -9.99
CA LEU A 274 13.92 -3.79 -10.45
C LEU A 274 12.49 -3.87 -9.96
N HIS A 275 12.22 -3.75 -8.65
CA HIS A 275 10.85 -3.93 -8.18
C HIS A 275 9.96 -2.70 -8.44
N MET A 276 10.53 -1.50 -8.60
CA MET A 276 9.80 -0.35 -9.12
C MET A 276 9.29 -0.64 -10.54
N LEU A 277 10.12 -1.23 -11.42
CA LEU A 277 9.69 -1.70 -12.74
C LEU A 277 8.57 -2.75 -12.62
N LEU A 278 8.78 -3.78 -11.81
CA LEU A 278 7.81 -4.87 -11.65
C LEU A 278 6.45 -4.37 -11.16
N LEU A 279 6.44 -3.54 -10.11
CA LEU A 279 5.20 -3.06 -9.49
C LEU A 279 4.48 -2.02 -10.37
N THR A 280 5.23 -1.11 -11.00
CA THR A 280 4.63 -0.13 -11.92
C THR A 280 4.00 -0.82 -13.12
N GLN A 281 4.65 -1.85 -13.65
CA GLN A 281 4.08 -2.62 -14.75
C GLN A 281 2.78 -3.34 -14.34
N ARG A 282 2.66 -3.80 -13.09
CA ARG A 282 1.40 -4.35 -12.55
C ARG A 282 0.30 -3.30 -12.55
N VAL A 283 0.62 -2.09 -12.11
CA VAL A 283 -0.33 -0.95 -12.10
C VAL A 283 -0.82 -0.65 -13.50
N VAL A 284 0.10 -0.40 -14.44
CA VAL A 284 -0.21 0.01 -15.81
C VAL A 284 -0.99 -1.06 -16.56
N LEU A 285 -0.58 -2.34 -16.44
CA LEU A 285 -1.31 -3.43 -17.08
C LEU A 285 -2.70 -3.63 -16.50
N SER A 286 -2.86 -3.55 -15.18
CA SER A 286 -4.17 -3.72 -14.53
C SER A 286 -5.13 -2.60 -14.93
N ALA A 287 -4.69 -1.34 -14.84
CA ALA A 287 -5.51 -0.18 -15.21
C ALA A 287 -5.80 -0.13 -16.71
N GLY A 288 -4.78 -0.32 -17.55
CA GLY A 288 -4.89 -0.27 -19.01
C GLY A 288 -5.78 -1.38 -19.58
N THR A 289 -5.62 -2.62 -19.12
CA THR A 289 -6.42 -3.74 -19.64
C THR A 289 -7.85 -3.76 -19.08
N ALA A 290 -8.11 -3.18 -17.91
CA ALA A 290 -9.47 -2.93 -17.43
C ALA A 290 -10.23 -1.99 -18.38
N ARG A 291 -9.58 -0.91 -18.84
CA ARG A 291 -10.15 0.00 -19.86
C ARG A 291 -10.45 -0.73 -21.17
N GLN A 292 -9.52 -1.55 -21.65
CA GLN A 292 -9.73 -2.35 -22.86
C GLN A 292 -10.91 -3.32 -22.73
N TYR A 293 -11.02 -4.02 -21.60
CA TYR A 293 -12.12 -4.95 -21.34
C TYR A 293 -13.47 -4.23 -21.41
N ARG A 294 -13.58 -3.04 -20.79
CA ARG A 294 -14.78 -2.20 -20.82
C ARG A 294 -15.15 -1.76 -22.24
N CYS A 295 -14.21 -1.25 -23.03
CA CYS A 295 -14.46 -0.87 -24.42
C CYS A 295 -14.93 -2.06 -25.29
N GLY A 296 -14.39 -3.25 -25.05
CA GLY A 296 -14.75 -4.48 -25.77
C GLY A 296 -16.13 -5.03 -25.38
N GLU A 297 -16.55 -4.89 -24.12
CA GLU A 297 -17.92 -5.24 -23.70
C GLU A 297 -18.96 -4.25 -24.21
N TRP A 298 -18.67 -2.95 -24.12
CA TRP A 298 -19.56 -1.89 -24.59
C TRP A 298 -19.92 -2.05 -26.08
N ARG A 299 -18.93 -2.35 -26.94
CA ARG A 299 -19.18 -2.64 -28.37
C ARG A 299 -20.10 -3.84 -28.62
N LYS A 300 -20.04 -4.87 -27.77
CA LYS A 300 -20.92 -6.05 -27.90
C LYS A 300 -22.35 -5.75 -27.48
N ARG A 301 -22.54 -4.90 -26.47
CA ARG A 301 -23.87 -4.45 -26.04
C ARG A 301 -24.52 -3.58 -27.13
N LYS A 302 -23.78 -2.63 -27.71
CA LYS A 302 -24.25 -1.78 -28.83
C LYS A 302 -24.53 -2.56 -30.12
N GLY A 303 -23.67 -3.52 -30.46
CA GLY A 303 -23.88 -4.41 -31.62
C GLY A 303 -25.03 -5.44 -31.45
N GLN A 304 -25.58 -5.58 -30.23
CA GLN A 304 -26.77 -6.39 -29.96
C GLN A 304 -28.05 -5.55 -29.90
N SER A 305 -27.96 -4.25 -29.62
CA SER A 305 -29.12 -3.34 -29.52
C SER A 305 -29.53 -2.71 -30.85
N GLU A 306 -28.63 -2.57 -31.83
CA GLU A 306 -28.92 -1.83 -33.06
C GLU A 306 -28.77 -2.68 -34.32
N GLY A 307 -29.92 -3.08 -34.87
CA GLY A 307 -30.10 -3.28 -36.30
C GLY A 307 -30.59 -1.98 -36.95
N SER A 308 -29.81 -0.90 -36.96
CA SER A 308 -30.11 0.26 -37.81
C SER A 308 -28.91 1.17 -38.03
N SER A 309 -28.70 1.47 -39.32
CA SER A 309 -28.00 2.61 -39.93
C SER A 309 -26.75 3.18 -39.24
N ALA A 310 -25.62 2.94 -39.90
CA ALA A 310 -24.44 3.77 -39.83
C ALA A 310 -24.78 5.25 -40.11
N GLU A 311 -24.49 6.13 -39.16
CA GLU A 311 -23.84 7.43 -39.40
C GLU A 311 -23.38 8.07 -38.07
N GLU A 312 -22.05 8.18 -37.96
CA GLU A 312 -21.25 9.20 -37.26
C GLU A 312 -21.47 9.51 -35.77
N SER A 313 -20.54 9.00 -34.95
CA SER A 313 -19.79 9.89 -34.05
C SER A 313 -18.29 9.58 -34.16
N SER A 314 -17.51 10.62 -34.43
CA SER A 314 -16.14 10.60 -34.90
C SER A 314 -15.12 10.62 -33.76
N THR A 315 -15.18 9.70 -32.79
CA THR A 315 -14.14 9.58 -31.72
C THR A 315 -14.04 8.19 -31.05
N GLU A 316 -14.55 7.10 -31.64
CA GLU A 316 -14.55 5.78 -30.96
C GLU A 316 -13.30 4.93 -31.30
N ARG A 317 -12.32 4.91 -30.38
CA ARG A 317 -11.06 4.15 -30.53
C ARG A 317 -11.23 2.64 -30.62
N THR A 318 -10.44 1.99 -31.47
CA THR A 318 -10.43 0.53 -31.61
C THR A 318 -9.66 -0.20 -30.50
N SER A 319 -10.00 -1.47 -30.23
CA SER A 319 -9.25 -2.29 -29.26
C SER A 319 -7.78 -2.49 -29.68
N SER A 320 -7.48 -2.44 -30.98
CA SER A 320 -6.12 -2.44 -31.51
C SER A 320 -5.37 -1.14 -31.21
N GLU A 321 -6.02 0.02 -31.33
CA GLU A 321 -5.44 1.32 -30.96
C GLU A 321 -5.12 1.38 -29.47
N LEU A 322 -6.04 0.94 -28.60
CA LEU A 322 -5.82 0.89 -27.15
C LEU A 322 -4.71 -0.10 -26.74
N ASN A 323 -4.48 -1.17 -27.51
CA ASN A 323 -3.37 -2.09 -27.29
C ASN A 323 -2.03 -1.47 -27.69
N ALA A 324 -2.00 -0.74 -28.81
CA ALA A 324 -0.81 -0.01 -29.24
C ALA A 324 -0.45 1.10 -28.26
N GLU A 325 -1.43 1.86 -27.77
CA GLU A 325 -1.28 2.91 -26.75
C GLU A 325 -0.77 2.34 -25.42
N LEU A 326 -1.35 1.25 -24.93
CA LEU A 326 -0.89 0.58 -23.71
C LEU A 326 0.56 0.07 -23.84
N ALA A 327 0.91 -0.51 -25.00
CA ALA A 327 2.26 -1.02 -25.25
C ALA A 327 3.29 0.12 -25.35
N ALA A 328 2.93 1.24 -25.99
CA ALA A 328 3.75 2.43 -26.06
C ALA A 328 3.99 3.02 -24.66
N TYR A 329 2.92 3.23 -23.89
CA TYR A 329 3.02 3.78 -22.54
C TYR A 329 3.83 2.88 -21.58
N LEU A 330 3.65 1.56 -21.64
CA LEU A 330 4.49 0.61 -20.87
C LEU A 330 5.97 0.73 -21.22
N LYS A 331 6.27 0.90 -22.51
CA LYS A 331 7.63 1.11 -22.97
C LYS A 331 8.18 2.44 -22.45
N ASP A 332 7.43 3.53 -22.53
CA ASP A 332 7.88 4.85 -22.09
C ASP A 332 8.10 4.91 -20.57
N VAL A 333 7.23 4.29 -19.77
CA VAL A 333 7.42 4.13 -18.32
C VAL A 333 8.68 3.32 -18.01
N SER A 334 8.90 2.22 -18.72
CA SER A 334 10.12 1.42 -18.57
C SER A 334 11.37 2.20 -18.98
N ASP A 335 11.31 2.95 -20.09
CA ASP A 335 12.39 3.77 -20.62
C ASP A 335 12.75 4.89 -19.62
N HIS A 336 11.75 5.52 -19.01
CA HIS A 336 11.91 6.56 -17.99
C HIS A 336 12.52 6.02 -16.69
N LEU A 337 11.99 4.91 -16.15
CA LEU A 337 12.51 4.25 -14.95
C LEU A 337 13.95 3.77 -15.09
N THR A 338 14.36 3.44 -16.32
CA THR A 338 15.74 3.04 -16.65
C THR A 338 16.57 4.17 -17.27
N SER A 339 16.06 5.41 -17.24
CA SER A 339 16.79 6.57 -17.73
C SER A 339 17.99 6.91 -16.82
N PRO A 340 19.08 7.47 -17.37
CA PRO A 340 20.23 7.88 -16.55
C PRO A 340 19.87 8.83 -15.41
N LEU A 341 18.86 9.68 -15.59
CA LEU A 341 18.42 10.64 -14.57
C LEU A 341 17.82 9.91 -13.36
N VAL A 342 16.84 9.02 -13.59
CA VAL A 342 16.18 8.27 -12.51
C VAL A 342 17.19 7.34 -11.83
N LEU A 343 18.04 6.68 -12.61
CA LEU A 343 19.08 5.81 -12.06
C LEU A 343 20.07 6.58 -11.17
N CYS A 344 20.49 7.79 -11.58
CA CYS A 344 21.33 8.65 -10.74
C CYS A 344 20.64 9.07 -9.43
N LEU A 345 19.34 9.36 -9.45
CA LEU A 345 18.59 9.72 -8.24
C LEU A 345 18.53 8.56 -7.25
N VAL A 346 18.18 7.37 -7.74
CA VAL A 346 18.17 6.15 -6.92
C VAL A 346 19.57 5.85 -6.40
N ASP A 347 20.59 6.01 -7.23
CA ASP A 347 21.97 5.75 -6.84
C ASP A 347 22.49 6.70 -5.76
N ASN A 348 22.15 7.98 -5.84
CA ASN A 348 22.50 8.95 -4.82
C ASN A 348 21.88 8.61 -3.47
N ALA A 349 20.59 8.26 -3.44
CA ALA A 349 19.92 7.82 -2.23
C ALA A 349 20.54 6.52 -1.66
N SER A 350 20.86 5.56 -2.53
CA SER A 350 21.57 4.33 -2.15
C SER A 350 22.94 4.63 -1.53
N ARG A 351 23.72 5.51 -2.16
CA ARG A 351 25.07 5.91 -1.69
C ARG A 351 25.01 6.65 -0.36
N GLU A 352 24.04 7.53 -0.17
CA GLU A 352 23.85 8.24 1.09
C GLU A 352 23.48 7.28 2.21
N SER A 353 22.48 6.43 1.99
CA SER A 353 22.05 5.39 2.93
C SER A 353 23.21 4.48 3.33
N CYS A 354 23.94 3.95 2.34
CA CYS A 354 25.12 3.12 2.58
C CYS A 354 26.18 3.85 3.42
N GLY A 355 26.41 5.14 3.15
CA GLY A 355 27.37 5.94 3.90
C GLY A 355 27.01 6.15 5.37
N GLN A 356 25.71 6.19 5.69
CA GLN A 356 25.22 6.44 7.05
C GLN A 356 25.02 5.17 7.87
N ARG A 357 24.65 4.06 7.22
CA ARG A 357 24.13 2.85 7.89
C ARG A 357 25.07 1.64 7.84
N LEU A 358 26.03 1.59 6.93
CA LEU A 358 26.93 0.43 6.85
C LEU A 358 27.90 0.38 8.04
N PRO A 359 27.99 -0.77 8.73
CA PRO A 359 29.05 -1.02 9.70
C PRO A 359 30.45 -0.97 9.08
N SER A 360 31.47 -0.80 9.93
CA SER A 360 32.88 -0.89 9.53
C SER A 360 33.16 -2.20 8.78
N PRO A 361 34.03 -2.20 7.74
CA PRO A 361 34.38 -3.42 7.01
C PRO A 361 34.97 -4.54 7.89
N THR A 362 35.54 -4.16 9.03
CA THR A 362 36.11 -5.07 10.01
C THR A 362 35.10 -5.57 11.04
N SER A 363 33.87 -5.06 11.05
CA SER A 363 32.80 -5.55 11.95
C SER A 363 32.52 -7.00 11.63
N ARG A 364 32.25 -7.77 12.68
CA ARG A 364 31.91 -9.20 12.58
C ARG A 364 30.41 -9.34 12.74
N GLU A 365 29.77 -9.80 11.69
CA GLU A 365 28.33 -9.97 11.61
C GLU A 365 27.96 -11.45 11.59
N THR A 366 26.84 -11.80 12.22
CA THR A 366 26.14 -13.09 12.07
C THR A 366 25.30 -13.08 10.79
N ALA A 367 24.65 -14.20 10.47
CA ALA A 367 23.71 -14.26 9.35
C ALA A 367 22.56 -13.25 9.54
N SER A 368 21.97 -13.20 10.75
CA SER A 368 20.95 -12.22 11.11
C SER A 368 21.45 -10.77 11.09
N GLY A 369 22.72 -10.53 11.45
CA GLY A 369 23.34 -9.20 11.37
C GLY A 369 23.49 -8.69 9.94
N ILE A 370 23.88 -9.57 9.01
CA ILE A 370 23.96 -9.25 7.57
C ILE A 370 22.57 -8.91 7.03
N GLU A 371 21.57 -9.72 7.36
CA GLU A 371 20.17 -9.48 6.93
C GLU A 371 19.65 -8.14 7.45
N SER A 372 19.80 -7.88 8.75
CA SER A 372 19.39 -6.62 9.37
C SER A 372 20.09 -5.41 8.75
N THR A 373 21.38 -5.54 8.43
CA THR A 373 22.16 -4.48 7.78
C THR A 373 21.60 -4.17 6.39
N ILE A 374 21.39 -5.21 5.56
CA ILE A 374 20.85 -5.04 4.20
C ILE A 374 19.47 -4.39 4.25
N GLN A 375 18.58 -4.90 5.11
CA GLN A 375 17.23 -4.38 5.25
C GLN A 375 17.23 -2.91 5.70
N THR A 376 18.07 -2.55 6.67
CA THR A 376 18.18 -1.17 7.17
C THR A 376 18.68 -0.21 6.10
N VAL A 377 19.67 -0.62 5.29
CA VAL A 377 20.21 0.19 4.19
C VAL A 377 19.15 0.39 3.11
N VAL A 378 18.44 -0.66 2.71
CA VAL A 378 17.38 -0.55 1.70
C VAL A 378 16.24 0.34 2.21
N GLU A 379 15.79 0.14 3.44
CA GLU A 379 14.72 0.93 4.05
C GLU A 379 15.09 2.42 4.15
N THR A 380 16.33 2.73 4.56
CA THR A 380 16.83 4.11 4.62
C THR A 380 16.93 4.73 3.21
N ALA A 381 17.32 3.95 2.20
CA ALA A 381 17.35 4.44 0.81
C ALA A 381 15.94 4.74 0.28
N LEU A 382 14.95 3.88 0.55
CA LEU A 382 13.54 4.13 0.20
C LEU A 382 13.01 5.37 0.92
N GLN A 383 13.34 5.55 2.20
CA GLN A 383 12.97 6.75 2.95
C GLN A 383 13.59 8.01 2.33
N GLY A 384 14.86 7.96 1.94
CA GLY A 384 15.54 9.08 1.26
C GLY A 384 14.95 9.42 -0.11
N LEU A 385 14.44 8.41 -0.83
CA LEU A 385 13.74 8.61 -2.10
C LEU A 385 12.33 9.16 -1.94
N PHE A 386 11.64 8.82 -0.86
CA PHE A 386 10.23 9.13 -0.66
C PHE A 386 9.98 10.04 0.54
N VAL A 387 10.93 10.94 0.85
CA VAL A 387 10.79 11.88 1.96
C VAL A 387 9.50 12.66 1.80
N THR A 388 8.60 12.50 2.77
CA THR A 388 7.37 13.29 2.92
C THR A 388 7.76 14.77 3.05
N GLY A 389 7.64 15.53 1.95
CA GLY A 389 8.01 16.95 1.88
C GLY A 389 9.09 17.31 0.85
N SER A 390 9.61 16.37 0.07
CA SER A 390 10.43 16.68 -1.11
C SER A 390 9.58 17.31 -2.22
N GLU A 391 10.10 18.31 -2.93
CA GLU A 391 9.42 18.98 -4.06
C GLU A 391 9.13 18.03 -5.26
N THR A 392 9.74 16.85 -5.29
CA THR A 392 9.53 15.85 -6.35
C THR A 392 8.67 14.67 -5.87
N PRO A 393 7.44 14.49 -6.40
CA PRO A 393 6.60 13.33 -6.08
C PRO A 393 7.16 12.03 -6.67
N ARG A 394 6.82 10.86 -6.09
CA ARG A 394 7.30 9.55 -6.55
C ARG A 394 6.88 9.29 -8.00
N SER A 395 5.69 9.72 -8.36
CA SER A 395 5.19 9.71 -9.74
C SER A 395 6.15 10.37 -10.74
N ALA A 396 6.92 11.40 -10.37
CA ALA A 396 7.91 12.02 -11.26
C ALA A 396 9.10 11.11 -11.60
N MET A 397 9.40 10.12 -10.75
CA MET A 397 10.43 9.11 -11.01
C MET A 397 9.93 7.95 -11.88
N VAL A 398 8.61 7.74 -11.91
CA VAL A 398 7.98 6.55 -12.48
C VAL A 398 7.29 6.85 -13.80
N VAL A 399 6.55 7.95 -13.86
CA VAL A 399 5.76 8.38 -15.00
C VAL A 399 6.56 9.44 -15.78
N PRO A 400 6.76 9.27 -17.10
CA PRO A 400 7.44 10.28 -17.90
C PRO A 400 6.64 11.60 -17.91
N PRO A 401 7.31 12.76 -18.04
CA PRO A 401 6.63 14.04 -18.17
C PRO A 401 5.70 14.03 -19.38
N LEU A 402 4.44 14.40 -19.17
CA LEU A 402 3.41 14.37 -20.20
C LEU A 402 3.60 15.57 -21.15
N GLU A 403 3.73 15.32 -22.46
CA GLU A 403 3.67 16.38 -23.46
C GLU A 403 2.24 16.93 -23.59
N GLU A 404 2.09 18.25 -23.78
CA GLU A 404 0.79 18.91 -23.91
C GLU A 404 0.01 18.35 -25.11
N GLY A 405 -1.15 17.74 -24.86
CA GLY A 405 -2.11 17.32 -25.90
C GLY A 405 -2.20 15.81 -26.17
N ALA A 406 -1.51 14.96 -25.41
CA ALA A 406 -1.60 13.51 -25.57
C ALA A 406 -2.88 12.93 -24.92
N SER A 407 -3.60 12.07 -25.63
CA SER A 407 -4.76 11.34 -25.08
C SER A 407 -4.45 10.37 -23.95
N GLU A 408 -3.16 10.13 -23.71
CA GLU A 408 -2.61 9.30 -22.64
C GLU A 408 -2.78 9.95 -21.26
N HIS A 409 -3.17 11.23 -21.19
CA HIS A 409 -3.35 11.98 -19.95
C HIS A 409 -4.20 11.23 -18.90
N ASN A 410 -5.22 10.46 -19.30
CA ASN A 410 -6.05 9.74 -18.34
C ASN A 410 -5.37 8.50 -17.75
N LEU A 411 -4.60 7.72 -18.53
CA LEU A 411 -3.92 6.52 -18.00
C LEU A 411 -2.68 6.90 -17.20
N ALA A 412 -1.97 7.92 -17.69
CA ALA A 412 -0.84 8.47 -16.98
C ALA A 412 -1.25 9.08 -15.64
N ALA A 413 -2.31 9.90 -15.59
CA ALA A 413 -2.82 10.46 -14.33
C ALA A 413 -3.25 9.35 -13.34
N GLU A 414 -3.99 8.34 -13.80
CA GLU A 414 -4.37 7.20 -12.96
C GLU A 414 -3.14 6.42 -12.45
N THR A 415 -2.11 6.29 -13.28
CA THR A 415 -0.84 5.66 -12.88
C THR A 415 -0.11 6.50 -11.85
N MET A 416 -0.06 7.84 -12.02
CA MET A 416 0.53 8.76 -11.04
C MET A 416 -0.16 8.65 -9.68
N ASP A 417 -1.50 8.70 -9.66
CA ASP A 417 -2.29 8.57 -8.43
C ASP A 417 -2.06 7.23 -7.73
N LEU A 418 -1.98 6.14 -8.49
CA LEU A 418 -1.73 4.80 -7.95
C LEU A 418 -0.30 4.66 -7.44
N VAL A 419 0.69 5.22 -8.12
CA VAL A 419 2.11 5.19 -7.72
C VAL A 419 2.37 6.05 -6.48
N ASP A 420 1.73 7.20 -6.37
CA ASP A 420 1.82 8.07 -5.19
C ASP A 420 0.98 7.56 -4.02
N SER A 421 0.15 6.53 -4.23
CA SER A 421 -0.68 5.96 -3.17
C SER A 421 0.16 5.29 -2.06
N PRO A 422 -0.34 5.32 -0.80
CA PRO A 422 0.30 4.60 0.30
C PRO A 422 0.28 3.07 0.09
N HIS A 423 -0.68 2.56 -0.69
CA HIS A 423 -0.75 1.14 -1.04
C HIS A 423 0.44 0.72 -1.89
N PHE A 424 0.84 1.54 -2.87
CA PHE A 424 2.02 1.28 -3.68
C PHE A 424 3.30 1.28 -2.84
N ASP A 425 3.44 2.24 -1.92
CA ASP A 425 4.60 2.30 -1.01
C ASP A 425 4.70 1.06 -0.13
N ALA A 426 3.58 0.64 0.48
CA ALA A 426 3.54 -0.55 1.33
C ALA A 426 3.90 -1.82 0.57
N LEU A 427 3.41 -1.97 -0.67
CA LEU A 427 3.70 -3.11 -1.54
C LEU A 427 5.16 -3.11 -1.98
N LEU A 428 5.71 -1.95 -2.33
CA LEU A 428 7.12 -1.82 -2.67
C LEU A 428 8.01 -2.21 -1.48
N ARG A 429 7.70 -1.74 -0.26
CA ARG A 429 8.44 -2.10 0.95
C ARG A 429 8.34 -3.60 1.27
N GLU A 430 7.16 -4.20 1.19
CA GLU A 430 7.01 -5.65 1.41
C GLU A 430 7.77 -6.46 0.36
N SER A 431 7.69 -6.05 -0.90
CA SER A 431 8.45 -6.65 -1.98
C SER A 431 9.97 -6.54 -1.75
N MET A 432 10.45 -5.37 -1.32
CA MET A 432 11.87 -5.15 -0.98
C MET A 432 12.31 -6.02 0.18
N ARG A 433 11.50 -6.11 1.24
CA ARG A 433 11.78 -6.92 2.42
C ARG A 433 12.01 -8.37 2.05
N ARG A 434 11.13 -8.94 1.22
CA ARG A 434 11.23 -10.31 0.70
C ARG A 434 12.46 -10.54 -0.17
N ALA A 435 12.80 -9.56 -1.01
CA ALA A 435 14.02 -9.61 -1.81
C ALA A 435 15.29 -9.53 -0.95
N CYS A 436 15.29 -8.72 0.11
CA CYS A 436 16.40 -8.61 1.06
C CYS A 436 16.60 -9.90 1.85
N GLU A 437 15.53 -10.53 2.35
CA GLU A 437 15.60 -11.85 2.99
C GLU A 437 16.24 -12.89 2.06
N LYS A 438 15.81 -12.90 0.79
CA LYS A 438 16.31 -13.84 -0.21
C LYS A 438 17.77 -13.61 -0.55
N LEU A 439 18.16 -12.36 -0.73
CA LEU A 439 19.54 -11.97 -0.97
C LEU A 439 20.43 -12.34 0.21
N SER A 440 19.98 -12.05 1.44
CA SER A 440 20.71 -12.37 2.66
C SER A 440 20.97 -13.86 2.78
N LYS A 441 19.97 -14.70 2.50
CA LYS A 441 20.14 -16.16 2.43
C LYS A 441 21.19 -16.56 1.39
N HIS A 442 21.11 -16.02 0.18
CA HIS A 442 22.08 -16.31 -0.88
C HIS A 442 23.52 -15.90 -0.51
N LEU A 443 23.69 -14.76 0.16
CA LEU A 443 24.98 -14.31 0.67
C LEU A 443 25.50 -15.22 1.79
N CYS A 444 24.64 -15.62 2.72
CA CYS A 444 25.01 -16.51 3.82
C CYS A 444 25.42 -17.90 3.33
N GLU A 445 24.71 -18.46 2.34
CA GLU A 445 25.09 -19.70 1.66
C GLU A 445 26.48 -19.59 1.02
N GLY A 446 26.74 -18.49 0.32
CA GLY A 446 28.05 -18.21 -0.29
C GLY A 446 29.19 -18.10 0.74
N LEU A 447 28.88 -17.69 1.96
CA LEU A 447 29.82 -17.53 3.08
C LEU A 447 29.89 -18.76 4.00
N SER A 448 29.12 -19.82 3.73
CA SER A 448 28.99 -21.00 4.60
C SER A 448 28.58 -20.66 6.04
N LEU A 449 27.68 -19.68 6.16
CA LEU A 449 27.02 -19.24 7.38
C LEU A 449 25.68 -19.98 7.49
N ASP A 450 25.71 -21.14 8.14
CA ASP A 450 24.55 -22.03 8.26
C ASP A 450 23.64 -21.67 9.46
N ASP A 451 24.19 -20.93 10.43
CA ASP A 451 23.52 -20.48 11.65
C ASP A 451 24.17 -19.20 12.21
N ASP A 452 23.54 -18.63 13.25
CA ASP A 452 24.01 -17.43 13.95
C ASP A 452 25.19 -17.69 14.92
N THR A 453 25.78 -18.90 14.93
CA THR A 453 26.94 -19.19 15.79
C THR A 453 28.24 -18.72 15.16
N LYS A 454 28.27 -18.59 13.83
CA LYS A 454 29.43 -18.13 13.07
C LYS A 454 29.31 -16.64 12.78
N THR A 455 30.44 -15.93 12.94
CA THR A 455 30.55 -14.53 12.53
C THR A 455 31.55 -14.37 11.41
N VAL A 456 31.24 -13.49 10.45
CA VAL A 456 32.12 -13.16 9.33
C VAL A 456 32.36 -11.66 9.30
N ALA A 457 33.59 -11.26 8.92
CA ALA A 457 33.88 -9.85 8.70
C ALA A 457 33.06 -9.34 7.51
N LEU A 458 32.40 -8.19 7.67
CA LEU A 458 31.51 -7.64 6.65
C LEU A 458 32.23 -7.41 5.30
N ALA A 459 33.53 -7.10 5.31
CA ALA A 459 34.34 -7.02 4.09
C ALA A 459 34.33 -8.30 3.23
N LYS A 460 34.06 -9.48 3.83
CA LYS A 460 33.98 -10.74 3.07
C LYS A 460 32.68 -10.85 2.26
N THR A 461 31.64 -10.07 2.55
CA THR A 461 30.38 -10.11 1.78
C THR A 461 30.54 -9.46 0.40
N ILE A 462 31.47 -8.50 0.25
CA ILE A 462 31.73 -7.72 -0.97
C ILE A 462 31.72 -8.55 -2.26
N PRO A 463 32.57 -9.60 -2.42
CA PRO A 463 32.59 -10.40 -3.65
C PRO A 463 31.29 -11.18 -3.88
N HIS A 464 30.58 -11.58 -2.81
CA HIS A 464 29.31 -12.29 -2.93
C HIS A 464 28.17 -11.35 -3.32
N VAL A 465 28.16 -10.11 -2.84
CA VAL A 465 27.21 -9.07 -3.24
C VAL A 465 27.33 -8.78 -4.72
N ASN A 466 28.54 -8.49 -5.21
CA ASN A 466 28.74 -8.21 -6.65
C ASN A 466 28.32 -9.39 -7.53
N LYS A 467 28.68 -10.61 -7.13
CA LYS A 467 28.28 -11.82 -7.85
C LYS A 467 26.76 -11.99 -7.87
N ALA A 468 26.08 -11.81 -6.74
CA ALA A 468 24.64 -12.01 -6.61
C ALA A 468 23.83 -11.08 -7.53
N ILE A 469 24.27 -9.83 -7.72
CA ILE A 469 23.62 -8.87 -8.61
C ILE A 469 23.58 -9.42 -10.05
N GLU A 470 24.72 -9.89 -10.55
CA GLU A 470 24.88 -10.34 -11.94
C GLU A 470 24.34 -11.74 -12.17
N SER A 471 24.56 -12.66 -11.23
CA SER A 471 24.21 -14.08 -11.40
C SER A 471 22.80 -14.43 -10.91
N SER A 472 22.10 -13.52 -10.23
CA SER A 472 20.82 -13.86 -9.61
C SER A 472 19.77 -12.75 -9.68
N VAL A 473 20.10 -11.50 -9.32
CA VAL A 473 19.11 -10.41 -9.26
C VAL A 473 18.69 -9.97 -10.68
N LEU A 474 19.67 -9.60 -11.52
CA LEU A 474 19.43 -9.01 -12.85
C LEU A 474 19.53 -10.04 -13.98
N VAL A 475 19.12 -11.28 -13.74
CA VAL A 475 19.13 -12.35 -14.75
C VAL A 475 17.81 -12.36 -15.51
N LYS A 476 17.88 -12.22 -16.83
CA LYS A 476 16.73 -12.33 -17.74
C LYS A 476 16.40 -13.81 -17.99
N SER A 477 15.72 -14.42 -17.01
CA SER A 477 15.33 -15.83 -17.07
C SER A 477 13.97 -16.04 -16.39
N GLU A 478 13.16 -16.96 -16.93
CA GLU A 478 11.93 -17.45 -16.29
C GLU A 478 12.22 -18.12 -14.94
N SER A 479 13.44 -18.66 -14.77
CA SER A 479 13.92 -19.24 -13.51
C SER A 479 14.50 -18.20 -12.54
N ASN A 480 14.40 -16.90 -12.84
CA ASN A 480 14.88 -15.86 -11.94
C ASN A 480 14.05 -15.90 -10.64
N ALA A 481 14.73 -16.27 -9.56
CA ALA A 481 14.11 -16.50 -8.27
C ALA A 481 13.51 -15.21 -7.67
N TYR A 482 14.03 -14.03 -7.98
CA TYR A 482 13.48 -12.75 -7.52
C TYR A 482 12.18 -12.40 -8.25
N LEU A 483 12.12 -12.64 -9.56
CA LEU A 483 10.89 -12.47 -10.34
C LEU A 483 9.79 -13.44 -9.88
N ILE A 484 10.14 -14.70 -9.65
CA ILE A 484 9.21 -15.72 -9.14
C ILE A 484 8.67 -15.29 -7.77
N GLN A 485 9.56 -14.91 -6.84
CA GLN A 485 9.16 -14.49 -5.50
C GLN A 485 8.22 -13.30 -5.54
N PHE A 486 8.51 -12.29 -6.37
CA PHE A 486 7.62 -11.14 -6.55
C PHE A 486 6.22 -11.56 -7.00
N ASN A 487 6.14 -12.48 -7.96
CA ASN A 487 4.86 -12.94 -8.51
C ASN A 487 4.05 -13.83 -7.55
N GLU A 488 4.70 -14.46 -6.58
CA GLU A 488 4.06 -15.29 -5.56
C GLU A 488 3.48 -14.47 -4.40
N LEU A 489 3.72 -13.15 -4.37
CA LEU A 489 3.16 -12.29 -3.33
C LEU A 489 1.66 -12.08 -3.54
N ASP A 490 0.85 -12.68 -2.65
CA ASP A 490 -0.60 -12.56 -2.66
C ASP A 490 -1.07 -11.08 -2.65
N CYS A 491 -0.38 -10.22 -1.90
CA CYS A 491 -0.69 -8.79 -1.83
C CYS A 491 -0.54 -8.06 -3.18
N ILE A 492 0.38 -8.49 -4.05
CA ILE A 492 0.55 -7.91 -5.38
C ILE A 492 -0.57 -8.35 -6.31
N ARG A 493 -0.99 -9.61 -6.20
CA ARG A 493 -2.16 -10.13 -6.92
C ARG A 493 -3.43 -9.39 -6.50
N GLU A 494 -3.67 -9.28 -5.19
CA GLU A 494 -4.83 -8.59 -4.62
C GLU A 494 -4.88 -7.11 -5.03
N PHE A 495 -3.73 -6.43 -5.04
CA PHE A 495 -3.66 -5.05 -5.52
C PHE A 495 -3.97 -4.92 -7.01
N SER A 496 -3.47 -5.86 -7.83
CA SER A 496 -3.77 -5.90 -9.26
C SER A 496 -5.26 -6.16 -9.51
N ASP A 497 -5.86 -7.09 -8.76
CA ASP A 497 -7.30 -7.36 -8.78
C ASP A 497 -8.09 -6.09 -8.40
N MET A 498 -7.70 -5.41 -7.32
CA MET A 498 -8.33 -4.17 -6.87
C MET A 498 -8.32 -3.09 -7.97
N ILE A 499 -7.20 -2.88 -8.65
CA ILE A 499 -7.10 -1.91 -9.75
C ILE A 499 -7.97 -2.34 -10.93
N TYR A 500 -7.91 -3.62 -11.31
CA TYR A 500 -8.60 -4.13 -12.48
C TYR A 500 -10.14 -4.11 -12.33
N TYR A 501 -10.64 -4.38 -11.12
CA TYR A 501 -12.08 -4.41 -10.82
C TYR A 501 -12.63 -3.08 -10.28
N ARG A 502 -11.83 -2.00 -10.23
CA ARG A 502 -12.14 -0.73 -9.55
C ARG A 502 -13.38 0.03 -10.06
N SER A 503 -14.14 -0.45 -11.06
CA SER A 503 -15.36 0.24 -11.53
C SER A 503 -16.27 -0.64 -12.40
N GLU A 504 -17.26 -1.27 -11.76
CA GLU A 504 -18.63 -1.46 -12.32
C GLU A 504 -19.68 -0.60 -11.57
N GLU A 505 -19.41 -0.13 -10.34
CA GLU A 505 -20.37 0.64 -9.54
C GLU A 505 -20.62 2.06 -10.09
N ALA A 506 -19.63 2.69 -10.74
CA ALA A 506 -19.78 4.05 -11.26
C ALA A 506 -20.61 4.12 -12.55
N ASP A 507 -20.59 3.10 -13.41
CA ASP A 507 -21.22 3.15 -14.74
C ASP A 507 -22.58 2.44 -14.82
N ASN A 508 -22.92 1.52 -13.91
CA ASN A 508 -24.30 1.01 -13.83
C ASN A 508 -25.31 2.12 -13.45
N SER A 509 -24.83 3.22 -12.87
CA SER A 509 -25.63 4.44 -12.66
C SER A 509 -25.85 5.28 -13.93
N ARG A 510 -25.06 5.05 -15.00
CA ARG A 510 -25.12 5.77 -16.28
C ARG A 510 -25.83 5.00 -17.40
N VAL A 511 -25.86 3.67 -17.34
CA VAL A 511 -26.49 2.83 -18.39
C VAL A 511 -28.00 2.65 -18.16
N SER A 512 -28.51 2.90 -16.95
CA SER A 512 -29.96 2.89 -16.67
C SER A 512 -30.70 4.17 -17.11
N SER A 513 -30.05 5.10 -17.81
CA SER A 513 -30.62 6.41 -18.15
C SER A 513 -30.76 6.70 -19.66
N GLU A 514 -30.77 5.69 -20.53
CA GLU A 514 -30.94 5.89 -21.99
C GLU A 514 -32.40 5.81 -22.51
N GLU A 515 -33.41 5.79 -21.64
CA GLU A 515 -34.79 6.18 -22.03
C GLU A 515 -35.24 7.38 -21.18
N GLY A 516 -34.86 8.57 -21.64
CA GLY A 516 -35.23 9.86 -21.05
C GLY A 516 -34.06 10.84 -21.12
N GLU A 517 -34.24 11.94 -21.87
CA GLU A 517 -33.34 13.12 -21.86
C GLU A 517 -32.91 13.51 -20.43
N PRO A 518 -31.74 14.16 -20.24
CA PRO A 518 -31.00 14.17 -18.98
C PRO A 518 -31.72 15.00 -17.91
N ALA A 519 -32.75 14.41 -17.31
CA ALA A 519 -33.61 15.04 -16.32
C ALA A 519 -33.04 14.97 -14.89
N GLY A 520 -31.82 14.46 -14.69
CA GLY A 520 -31.27 14.24 -13.36
C GLY A 520 -30.86 15.53 -12.64
N LEU A 521 -30.25 16.49 -13.33
CA LEU A 521 -29.75 17.71 -12.67
C LEU A 521 -30.70 18.90 -12.83
N GLU A 522 -31.33 19.06 -14.00
CA GLU A 522 -32.29 20.14 -14.25
C GLU A 522 -33.62 19.96 -13.52
N ALA A 523 -34.15 18.73 -13.38
CA ALA A 523 -35.37 18.50 -12.60
C ALA A 523 -35.13 18.68 -11.09
N ILE A 524 -33.93 18.38 -10.59
CA ILE A 524 -33.55 18.63 -9.18
C ILE A 524 -33.39 20.14 -8.95
N MET A 525 -32.78 20.86 -9.90
CA MET A 525 -32.65 22.33 -9.83
C MET A 525 -34.01 23.05 -9.94
N GLN A 526 -34.92 22.56 -10.79
CA GLN A 526 -36.25 23.15 -11.00
C GLN A 526 -37.19 22.86 -9.83
N ALA A 527 -37.12 21.67 -9.22
CA ALA A 527 -37.83 21.35 -7.98
C ALA A 527 -37.33 22.18 -6.77
N LEU A 528 -36.03 22.49 -6.72
CA LEU A 528 -35.46 23.38 -5.70
C LEU A 528 -35.82 24.85 -5.94
N ALA A 529 -36.05 25.27 -7.19
CA ALA A 529 -36.48 26.62 -7.53
C ALA A 529 -37.98 26.85 -7.26
N GLU A 530 -38.85 25.87 -7.55
CA GLU A 530 -40.28 25.93 -7.26
C GLU A 530 -40.58 25.88 -5.75
N ALA A 531 -39.83 25.08 -4.99
CA ALA A 531 -39.92 25.05 -3.52
C ALA A 531 -39.49 26.38 -2.86
N ALA A 532 -38.53 27.09 -3.47
CA ALA A 532 -38.08 28.41 -3.01
C ALA A 532 -39.07 29.56 -3.32
N GLU A 533 -39.94 29.40 -4.34
CA GLU A 533 -41.04 30.34 -4.63
C GLU A 533 -42.26 30.10 -3.72
N GLU A 534 -42.55 28.85 -3.36
CA GLU A 534 -43.62 28.50 -2.42
C GLU A 534 -43.35 29.06 -1.00
N GLU A 535 -42.11 28.97 -0.50
CA GLU A 535 -41.71 29.57 0.79
C GLU A 535 -41.72 31.12 0.79
N ARG A 536 -41.47 31.76 -0.37
CA ARG A 536 -41.62 33.23 -0.50
C ARG A 536 -43.07 33.69 -0.51
N SER A 537 -44.00 32.84 -0.93
CA SER A 537 -45.44 33.13 -0.94
C SER A 537 -46.10 32.89 0.42
N SER A 538 -45.61 31.91 1.20
CA SER A 538 -46.11 31.63 2.56
C SER A 538 -45.58 32.61 3.62
N ALA A 539 -44.44 33.28 3.36
CA ALA A 539 -43.90 34.34 4.22
C ALA A 539 -44.56 35.73 4.04
N LYS A 540 -45.58 35.86 3.18
CA LYS A 540 -46.36 37.10 2.96
C LYS A 540 -47.83 37.03 3.37
N ALA A 541 -48.29 35.90 3.90
CA ALA A 541 -49.58 35.74 4.58
C ALA A 541 -49.33 35.52 6.08
#